data_AF-A0A7N0UHU1-F1
#
_entry.id   AF-A0A7N0UHU1-F1
#
_cell.length_a   1.000
_cell.length_b   1.000
_cell.length_c   1.000
_cell.angle_alpha   90.00
_cell.angle_beta   90.00
_cell.angle_gamma   90.00
#
_symmetry.space_group_name_H-M   'P 1'
#
loop_
_entity.id
_entity.type
_entity.pdbx_description
1 polymer ?
#
loop_
_entity_poly.entity_id
_entity_poly.type
_entity_poly.pdbx_seq_one_letter_code
_entity_poly.pdbx_strand_id
1 'polypeptide(L)'
;MPEFEPIMLANWPKLGRSHDLNSLACKLKKLKQIIKENFVPFTNDMSGRVSKARHDLIRIQNEVVNQPQNHLLRIQERECCAEYLKLLKYERMFISQKAKVKWAKEGDVNSAFFHACLKRNRINSRILQLNTSSGTTDSPDVIKQELINFF
;
A
#
# COMPACT_ATOMS: atom_id res chain seq x y z
N MET A 1 -10.03 1.38 2.84
CA MET A 1 -9.37 1.16 4.12
C MET A 1 -9.74 2.36 4.96
N PRO A 2 -10.11 2.21 6.23
CA PRO A 2 -10.40 3.37 7.07
C PRO A 2 -9.22 4.33 7.04
N GLU A 3 -9.47 5.62 6.92
CA GLU A 3 -8.41 6.61 6.98
C GLU A 3 -8.02 6.86 8.44
N PHE A 4 -6.72 6.92 8.70
CA PHE A 4 -6.20 7.10 10.05
C PHE A 4 -6.59 8.46 10.64
N GLU A 5 -6.51 9.51 9.82
CA GLU A 5 -6.69 10.90 10.24
C GLU A 5 -8.10 11.20 10.78
N PRO A 6 -9.20 10.82 10.10
CA PRO A 6 -10.55 11.00 10.65
C PRO A 6 -10.75 10.29 12.00
N ILE A 7 -10.22 9.08 12.15
CA ILE A 7 -10.32 8.31 13.40
C ILE A 7 -9.52 8.99 14.51
N MET A 8 -8.34 9.50 14.19
CA MET A 8 -7.49 10.22 15.13
C MET A 8 -8.18 11.52 15.59
N LEU A 9 -8.62 12.36 14.66
CA LEU A 9 -9.27 13.64 14.95
C LEU A 9 -10.57 13.46 15.74
N ALA A 10 -11.36 12.43 15.45
CA ALA A 10 -12.60 12.16 16.14
C ALA A 10 -12.40 11.66 17.59
N ASN A 11 -11.26 11.04 17.91
CA ASN A 11 -11.03 10.39 19.20
C ASN A 11 -9.99 11.11 20.07
N TRP A 12 -9.04 11.84 19.49
CA TRP A 12 -7.98 12.53 20.22
C TRP A 12 -8.48 13.58 21.23
N PRO A 13 -9.49 14.41 20.92
CA PRO A 13 -10.05 15.37 21.88
C PRO A 13 -10.81 14.69 23.02
N LYS A 14 -11.48 13.56 22.73
CA LYS A 14 -12.30 12.81 23.70
C LYS A 14 -11.49 12.16 24.81
N LEU A 15 -10.20 11.93 24.59
CA LEU A 15 -9.30 11.29 25.54
C LEU A 15 -8.76 12.25 26.63
N GLY A 16 -9.17 13.52 26.63
CA GLY A 16 -8.77 14.52 27.64
C GLY A 16 -7.40 15.15 27.40
N ARG A 17 -7.05 16.16 28.19
CA ARG A 17 -5.71 16.78 28.19
C ARG A 17 -4.74 15.93 29.00
N SER A 18 -3.51 15.83 28.50
CA SER A 18 -2.39 15.20 29.20
C SER A 18 -1.54 16.30 29.82
N HIS A 19 -1.25 16.17 31.12
CA HIS A 19 -0.50 17.17 31.89
C HIS A 19 0.92 16.70 32.23
N ASP A 20 1.22 15.43 31.98
CA ASP A 20 2.52 14.81 32.19
C ASP A 20 2.76 13.68 31.15
N LEU A 21 3.97 13.11 31.15
CA LEU A 21 4.35 12.03 30.23
C LEU A 21 3.54 10.75 30.46
N ASN A 22 3.13 10.48 31.70
CA ASN A 22 2.36 9.28 32.04
C ASN A 22 0.92 9.35 31.50
N SER A 23 0.25 10.48 31.67
CA SER A 23 -1.08 10.76 31.12
C SER A 23 -1.04 10.81 29.59
N LEU A 24 0.05 11.29 28.98
CA LEU A 24 0.26 11.20 27.54
C LEU A 24 0.41 9.75 27.08
N ALA A 25 1.23 8.95 27.77
CA ALA A 25 1.42 7.53 27.46
C ALA A 25 0.11 6.74 27.58
N CYS A 26 -0.69 7.01 28.62
CA CYS A 26 -2.03 6.44 28.79
C CYS A 26 -2.98 6.87 27.66
N LYS A 27 -2.96 8.14 27.25
CA LYS A 27 -3.74 8.66 26.14
C LYS A 27 -3.38 7.97 24.82
N LEU A 28 -2.08 7.81 24.54
CA LEU A 28 -1.58 7.09 23.36
C LEU A 28 -1.96 5.61 23.39
N LYS A 29 -1.92 4.94 24.55
CA LYS A 29 -2.38 3.54 24.69
C LYS A 29 -3.87 3.39 24.36
N LYS A 30 -4.71 4.30 24.86
CA LYS A 30 -6.14 4.32 24.55
C LYS A 30 -6.39 4.57 23.07
N LEU A 31 -5.71 5.54 22.47
CA LEU A 31 -5.83 5.81 21.03
C LEU A 31 -5.39 4.60 20.20
N LYS A 32 -4.28 3.95 20.57
CA LYS A 32 -3.80 2.73 19.91
C LYS A 32 -4.86 1.62 19.93
N GLN A 33 -5.57 1.46 21.04
CA GLN A 33 -6.65 0.47 21.16
C GLN A 33 -7.81 0.80 20.21
N ILE A 34 -8.26 2.06 20.19
CA ILE A 34 -9.32 2.54 19.28
C ILE A 34 -8.94 2.30 17.82
N ILE A 35 -7.71 2.65 17.44
CA ILE A 35 -7.21 2.40 16.08
C ILE A 35 -7.21 0.89 15.80
N LYS A 36 -6.73 0.07 16.73
CA LYS A 36 -6.71 -1.38 16.54
C LYS A 36 -8.12 -1.94 16.29
N GLU A 37 -9.10 -1.54 17.09
CA GLU A 37 -10.50 -1.99 16.94
C GLU A 37 -11.12 -1.55 15.62
N ASN A 38 -10.80 -0.35 15.14
CA ASN A 38 -11.31 0.15 13.86
C ASN A 38 -10.65 -0.48 12.64
N PHE A 39 -9.39 -0.92 12.74
CA PHE A 39 -8.62 -1.41 11.59
C PHE A 39 -8.50 -2.95 11.54
N VAL A 40 -8.59 -3.65 12.67
CA VAL A 40 -8.51 -5.13 12.72
C VAL A 40 -9.59 -5.80 11.87
N PRO A 41 -10.88 -5.42 11.94
CA PRO A 41 -11.94 -6.06 11.14
C PRO A 41 -11.69 -5.97 9.62
N PHE A 42 -11.02 -4.91 9.16
CA PHE A 42 -10.70 -4.70 7.75
C PHE A 42 -9.42 -5.41 7.30
N THR A 43 -8.51 -5.69 8.24
CA THR A 43 -7.18 -6.23 7.94
C THR A 43 -7.06 -7.73 8.21
N ASN A 44 -7.92 -8.29 9.06
CA ASN A 44 -7.82 -9.68 9.49
C ASN A 44 -8.15 -10.68 8.37
N ASP A 45 -9.08 -10.32 7.48
CA ASP A 45 -9.52 -11.15 6.35
C ASP A 45 -9.46 -10.39 5.01
N MET A 46 -8.38 -9.65 4.80
CA MET A 46 -8.24 -8.83 3.60
C MET A 46 -8.09 -9.69 2.33
N SER A 47 -7.25 -10.71 2.40
CA SER A 47 -7.03 -11.63 1.29
C SER A 47 -8.27 -12.46 0.95
N GLY A 48 -9.05 -12.88 1.95
CA GLY A 48 -10.33 -13.56 1.71
C GLY A 48 -11.34 -12.67 0.99
N ARG A 49 -11.44 -11.40 1.40
CA ARG A 49 -12.29 -10.40 0.71
C ARG A 49 -11.86 -10.14 -0.74
N VAL A 50 -10.56 -10.00 -1.00
CA VAL A 50 -10.02 -9.84 -2.36
C VAL A 50 -10.31 -11.08 -3.21
N SER A 51 -10.11 -12.27 -2.64
CA SER A 51 -10.40 -13.53 -3.34
C SER A 51 -11.88 -13.67 -3.68
N LYS A 52 -12.77 -13.33 -2.73
CA LYS A 52 -14.21 -13.33 -2.96
C LYS A 52 -14.61 -12.34 -4.06
N ALA A 53 -14.15 -11.10 -3.99
CA ALA A 53 -14.43 -10.09 -5.01
C ALA A 53 -13.91 -10.50 -6.40
N ARG A 54 -12.77 -11.19 -6.47
CA ARG A 54 -12.26 -11.76 -7.71
C ARG A 54 -13.18 -12.84 -8.26
N HIS A 55 -13.67 -13.75 -7.41
CA HIS A 55 -14.61 -14.80 -7.83
C HIS A 55 -15.93 -14.22 -8.32
N ASP A 56 -16.47 -13.21 -7.61
CA ASP A 56 -17.69 -12.52 -8.01
C ASP A 56 -17.53 -11.81 -9.36
N LEU A 57 -16.38 -11.16 -9.60
CA LEU A 57 -16.06 -10.55 -10.88
C LEU A 57 -16.01 -11.59 -12.01
N ILE A 58 -15.29 -12.71 -11.81
CA ILE A 58 -15.21 -13.79 -12.81
C ILE A 58 -16.59 -14.35 -13.12
N ARG A 59 -17.44 -14.54 -12.10
CA ARG A 59 -18.81 -15.02 -12.27
C ARG A 59 -19.62 -14.08 -13.19
N ILE A 60 -19.61 -12.78 -12.90
CA ILE A 60 -20.36 -11.80 -13.69
C ILE A 60 -19.79 -11.66 -15.11
N GLN A 61 -18.46 -11.73 -15.27
CA GLN A 61 -17.82 -11.73 -16.59
C GLN A 61 -18.30 -12.90 -17.46
N ASN A 62 -18.43 -14.10 -16.87
CA ASN A 62 -18.99 -15.25 -17.57
C ASN A 62 -20.47 -15.03 -17.95
N GLU A 63 -21.27 -14.40 -17.07
CA GLU A 63 -22.68 -14.07 -17.36
C GLU A 63 -22.81 -13.04 -18.49
N VAL A 64 -21.95 -12.01 -18.52
CA VAL A 64 -21.90 -10.99 -19.59
C VAL A 64 -21.53 -11.61 -20.94
N VAL A 65 -20.59 -12.56 -20.96
CA VAL A 65 -20.22 -13.29 -22.19
C VAL A 65 -21.40 -14.09 -22.73
N ASN A 66 -22.19 -14.70 -21.84
CA ASN A 66 -23.38 -15.47 -22.23
C ASN A 66 -24.57 -14.59 -22.63
N GLN A 67 -24.65 -13.34 -22.16
CA GLN A 67 -25.75 -12.40 -22.43
C GLN A 67 -25.23 -11.00 -22.82
N PRO A 68 -24.58 -10.85 -23.99
CA PRO A 68 -23.83 -9.63 -24.33
C PRO A 68 -24.67 -8.36 -24.50
N GLN A 69 -25.98 -8.51 -24.75
CA GLN A 69 -26.95 -7.41 -24.90
C GLN A 69 -27.57 -6.95 -23.58
N ASN A 70 -27.30 -7.66 -22.48
CA ASN A 70 -27.86 -7.31 -21.18
C ASN A 70 -27.06 -6.15 -20.55
N HIS A 71 -27.58 -4.94 -20.68
CA HIS A 71 -26.95 -3.72 -20.17
C HIS A 71 -26.80 -3.72 -18.64
N LEU A 72 -27.72 -4.35 -17.89
CA LEU A 72 -27.65 -4.42 -16.44
C LEU A 72 -26.45 -5.24 -15.97
N LEU A 73 -26.17 -6.38 -16.63
CA LEU A 73 -25.00 -7.21 -16.32
C LEU A 73 -23.68 -6.45 -16.55
N ARG A 74 -23.61 -5.60 -17.58
CA ARG A 74 -22.43 -4.76 -17.85
C ARG A 74 -22.23 -3.67 -16.79
N ILE A 75 -23.31 -3.12 -16.23
CA ILE A 75 -23.22 -2.17 -15.11
C ILE A 75 -22.70 -2.89 -13.87
N GLN A 76 -23.26 -4.06 -13.55
CA GLN A 76 -22.82 -4.88 -12.42
C GLN A 76 -21.36 -5.34 -12.56
N GLU A 77 -20.92 -5.69 -13.77
CA GLU A 77 -19.52 -6.02 -14.05
C GLU A 77 -18.58 -4.86 -13.68
N ARG A 78 -18.93 -3.63 -14.09
CA ARG A 78 -18.16 -2.43 -13.77
C ARG A 78 -18.10 -2.18 -12.27
N GLU A 79 -19.21 -2.36 -11.57
CA GLU A 79 -19.28 -2.21 -10.11
C GLU A 79 -18.40 -3.24 -9.38
N CYS A 80 -18.50 -4.52 -9.76
CA CYS A 80 -17.66 -5.58 -9.20
C CYS A 80 -16.18 -5.38 -9.53
N CYS A 81 -15.85 -4.91 -10.74
CA CYS A 81 -14.48 -4.58 -11.11
C CYS A 81 -13.93 -3.43 -10.25
N ALA A 82 -14.71 -2.36 -10.06
CA ALA A 82 -14.32 -1.24 -9.23
C ALA A 82 -14.09 -1.67 -7.77
N GLU A 83 -14.97 -2.49 -7.20
CA GLU A 83 -14.82 -2.99 -5.83
C GLU A 83 -13.61 -3.93 -5.70
N TYR A 84 -13.39 -4.82 -6.67
CA TYR A 84 -12.21 -5.69 -6.70
C TYR A 84 -10.91 -4.87 -6.73
N LEU A 85 -10.80 -3.88 -7.62
CA LEU A 85 -9.61 -3.03 -7.73
C LEU A 85 -9.37 -2.22 -6.45
N LYS A 86 -10.43 -1.72 -5.83
CA LYS A 86 -10.38 -1.01 -4.55
C LYS A 86 -9.88 -1.91 -3.41
N LEU A 87 -10.40 -3.12 -3.29
CA LEU A 87 -9.93 -4.10 -2.29
C LEU A 87 -8.47 -4.50 -2.53
N LEU A 88 -8.09 -4.73 -3.79
CA LEU A 88 -6.72 -5.03 -4.18
C LEU A 88 -5.76 -3.89 -3.84
N LYS A 89 -6.16 -2.64 -4.09
CA LYS A 89 -5.40 -1.45 -3.67
C LYS A 89 -5.18 -1.45 -2.16
N TYR A 90 -6.23 -1.71 -1.39
CA TYR A 90 -6.11 -1.74 0.06
C TYR A 90 -5.24 -2.89 0.57
N GLU A 91 -5.30 -4.08 -0.04
CA GLU A 91 -4.43 -5.21 0.29
C GLU A 91 -2.96 -4.86 0.06
N ARG A 92 -2.65 -4.25 -1.09
CA ARG A 92 -1.29 -3.77 -1.39
C ARG A 92 -0.80 -2.74 -0.36
N MET A 93 -1.65 -1.78 0.02
CA MET A 93 -1.33 -0.79 1.05
C MET A 93 -1.02 -1.46 2.39
N PHE A 94 -1.84 -2.43 2.80
CA PHE A 94 -1.65 -3.17 4.04
C PHE A 94 -0.35 -3.98 4.06
N ILE A 95 -0.05 -4.70 2.98
CA ILE A 95 1.20 -5.46 2.83
C ILE A 95 2.40 -4.50 2.87
N SER A 96 2.33 -3.37 2.17
CA SER A 96 3.38 -2.35 2.19
C SER A 96 3.62 -1.79 3.60
N GLN A 97 2.55 -1.49 4.33
CA GLN A 97 2.66 -1.02 5.71
C GLN A 97 3.30 -2.07 6.64
N LYS A 98 2.90 -3.35 6.51
CA LYS A 98 3.53 -4.45 7.24
C LYS A 98 5.02 -4.58 6.91
N ALA A 99 5.38 -4.47 5.63
CA ALA A 99 6.78 -4.52 5.20
C ALA A 99 7.61 -3.36 5.77
N LYS A 100 7.05 -2.13 5.81
CA LYS A 100 7.69 -0.97 6.44
C LYS A 100 7.91 -1.16 7.94
N VAL A 101 6.91 -1.69 8.66
CA VAL A 101 7.06 -2.00 10.09
C VAL A 101 8.13 -3.07 10.30
N LYS A 102 8.13 -4.11 9.47
CA LYS A 102 9.18 -5.15 9.50
C LYS A 102 10.56 -4.56 9.23
N TRP A 103 10.69 -3.68 8.25
CA TRP A 103 11.93 -2.94 7.96
C TRP A 103 12.39 -2.10 9.15
N ALA A 104 11.51 -1.31 9.76
CA ALA A 104 11.87 -0.51 10.92
C ALA A 104 12.33 -1.36 12.12
N LYS A 105 11.84 -2.59 12.24
CA LYS A 105 12.20 -3.52 13.33
C LYS A 105 13.46 -4.33 13.05
N GLU A 106 13.61 -4.85 11.82
CA GLU A 106 14.63 -5.84 11.46
C GLU A 106 15.72 -5.28 10.53
N GLY A 107 15.49 -4.12 9.91
CA GLY A 107 16.39 -3.48 8.96
C GLY A 107 17.66 -2.97 9.61
N ASP A 108 17.58 -2.40 10.82
CA ASP A 108 18.76 -1.96 11.58
C ASP A 108 19.65 -3.12 12.04
N VAL A 109 19.15 -4.35 12.05
CA VAL A 109 19.85 -5.53 12.59
C VAL A 109 20.75 -6.22 11.54
N ASN A 110 21.10 -5.57 10.44
CA ASN A 110 21.88 -6.15 9.32
C ASN A 110 21.38 -7.55 8.91
N SER A 111 20.06 -7.73 8.87
CA SER A 111 19.42 -9.03 8.64
C SER A 111 19.43 -9.43 7.16
N ALA A 112 19.14 -10.71 6.85
CA ALA A 112 18.93 -11.14 5.47
C ALA A 112 17.83 -10.33 4.76
N PHE A 113 16.83 -9.86 5.51
CA PHE A 113 15.79 -8.95 5.02
C PHE A 113 16.37 -7.58 4.63
N PHE A 114 17.30 -7.03 5.43
CA PHE A 114 18.02 -5.78 5.12
C PHE A 114 18.69 -5.85 3.75
N HIS A 115 19.51 -6.88 3.55
CA HIS A 115 20.23 -7.08 2.29
C HIS A 115 19.30 -7.36 1.10
N ALA A 116 18.20 -8.09 1.30
CA ALA A 116 17.21 -8.35 0.24
C ALA A 116 16.54 -7.06 -0.25
N CYS A 117 16.13 -6.17 0.67
CA CYS A 117 15.57 -4.87 0.31
C CYS A 117 16.62 -3.96 -0.35
N LEU A 118 17.86 -3.92 0.14
CA LEU A 118 18.93 -3.16 -0.53
C LEU A 118 19.16 -3.65 -1.97
N LYS A 119 19.18 -4.96 -2.19
CA LYS A 119 19.28 -5.55 -3.53
C LYS A 119 18.13 -5.10 -4.43
N ARG A 120 16.90 -5.15 -3.93
CA ARG A 120 15.72 -4.69 -4.66
C ARG A 120 15.79 -3.19 -4.97
N ASN A 121 16.18 -2.37 -4.01
CA ASN A 121 16.33 -0.92 -4.21
C ASN A 121 17.41 -0.63 -5.25
N ARG A 122 18.57 -1.30 -5.19
CA ARG A 122 19.63 -1.18 -6.21
C ARG A 122 19.13 -1.55 -7.61
N ILE A 123 18.30 -2.58 -7.75
CA ILE A 123 17.71 -2.97 -9.04
C ILE A 123 16.73 -1.89 -9.53
N ASN A 124 15.84 -1.42 -8.65
CA ASN A 124 14.83 -0.43 -9.01
C ASN A 124 15.43 0.95 -9.32
N SER A 125 16.51 1.34 -8.63
CA SER A 125 17.22 2.60 -8.84
C SER A 125 18.28 2.49 -9.95
N ARG A 126 18.40 1.34 -10.61
CA ARG A 126 19.35 1.16 -11.71
C ARG A 126 18.84 1.92 -12.93
N ILE A 127 19.53 3.00 -13.28
CA ILE A 127 19.37 3.68 -14.57
C ILE A 127 20.03 2.79 -15.62
N LEU A 128 19.22 2.20 -16.49
CA LEU A 128 19.69 1.32 -17.57
C LEU A 128 20.15 2.12 -18.78
N GLN A 129 19.47 3.22 -19.07
CA GLN A 129 19.77 4.11 -20.20
C GLN A 129 19.44 5.54 -19.82
N LEU A 130 20.22 6.48 -20.34
CA LEU A 130 20.04 7.92 -20.17
C LEU A 130 19.95 8.57 -21.56
N ASN A 131 18.96 9.44 -21.75
CA ASN A 131 18.85 10.25 -22.97
C ASN A 131 19.62 11.56 -22.76
N THR A 132 20.61 11.80 -23.61
CA THR A 132 21.47 13.00 -23.62
C THR A 132 21.29 13.77 -24.92
N SER A 133 21.85 14.98 -25.01
CA SER A 133 21.81 15.82 -26.22
C SER A 133 22.53 15.19 -27.42
N SER A 134 23.46 14.26 -27.18
CA SER A 134 24.20 13.50 -28.19
C SER A 134 23.57 12.15 -28.54
N GLY A 135 22.48 11.75 -27.86
CA GLY A 135 21.75 10.49 -28.08
C GLY A 135 21.46 9.70 -26.80
N THR A 136 20.96 8.48 -26.95
CA THR A 136 20.73 7.55 -25.84
C THR A 136 22.03 6.80 -25.50
N THR A 137 22.44 6.83 -24.23
CA THR A 137 23.62 6.10 -23.73
C THR A 137 23.21 5.08 -22.66
N ASP A 138 23.80 3.90 -22.72
CA ASP A 138 23.65 2.80 -21.75
C ASP A 138 24.94 2.51 -20.96
N SER A 139 26.02 3.25 -21.28
CA SER A 139 27.32 3.10 -20.63
C SER A 139 27.28 3.65 -19.20
N PRO A 140 27.59 2.84 -18.17
CA PRO A 140 27.53 3.26 -16.76
C PRO A 140 28.42 4.45 -16.43
N ASP A 141 29.57 4.57 -17.08
CA ASP A 141 30.53 5.64 -16.81
C ASP A 141 30.08 6.97 -17.43
N VAL A 142 29.49 6.91 -18.62
CA VAL A 142 28.90 8.09 -19.28
C VAL A 142 27.68 8.56 -18.51
N ILE A 143 26.80 7.64 -18.09
CA ILE A 143 25.62 7.97 -17.26
C ILE A 143 26.04 8.65 -15.95
N LYS A 144 27.09 8.17 -15.28
CA LYS A 144 27.61 8.81 -14.06
C LYS A 144 28.11 10.23 -14.31
N GLN A 145 28.90 10.43 -15.37
CA GLN A 145 29.45 11.76 -15.71
C GLN A 145 28.34 12.75 -16.06
N GLU A 146 27.37 12.35 -16.87
CA GLU A 146 26.21 13.19 -17.21
C GLU A 146 25.36 13.54 -15.98
N LEU A 147 25.15 12.60 -15.06
CA LEU A 147 24.45 12.87 -13.81
C LEU A 147 25.23 13.84 -12.91
N ILE A 148 26.55 13.72 -12.83
CA ILE A 148 27.39 14.67 -12.08
C ILE A 148 27.35 16.05 -12.73
N ASN A 149 27.36 16.14 -14.05
CA ASN A 149 27.31 17.41 -14.77
C ASN A 149 25.94 18.11 -14.70
N PHE A 150 24.87 17.34 -14.45
CA PHE A 150 23.51 17.86 -14.33
C PHE A 150 23.20 18.52 -12.97
N PHE A 151 23.89 18.10 -11.90
CA PHE A 151 23.71 18.62 -10.54
C PHE A 151 24.79 19.65 -10.17
#